data_AF-A0A832IGS2-F1
#
_entry.id   AF-A0A832IGS2-F1
#
_cell.length_a   1.000
_cell.length_b   1.000
_cell.length_c   1.000
_cell.angle_alpha   90.00
_cell.angle_beta   90.00
_cell.angle_gamma   90.00
#
_symmetry.space_group_name_H-M   'P 1'
#
loop_
_entity.id
_entity.type
_entity.pdbx_description
1 polymer ?
#
loop_
_entity_poly.entity_id
_entity_poly.type
_entity_poly.pdbx_seq_one_letter_code
_entity_poly.pdbx_strand_id
1 'polypeptide(L)'
;MATVKNGHWVHNYVDLHCHPALKPYGKSYNKKPKGRNHPNRNRTNSIWRYNPPSLSDKLINFIMGLTKFSQANFTSLAKGQVSIVCASLYPLEKWFFVNKINNEFIRDIAANFATGIGMKRIDAVQAMQDYFADLEKEYNFYKQLDGKVMRLREGKFKYQIVNNYNEIQAIKKQGQTTLCTICVIVSIEGMHVLNSNIHKPPNEMKFLENLQKMKNWETPPFFVSMAHHFWNHLCGHAESFTKFVKKKVNQKEGLNTGFTPLGKKVAHELLSTANGKRILIDIKHMSVASRKEYYEILDTNPDYKDIPIIVSHGAANGMATFTNKTQEGSQVADKLKAVDINFFNEELIKIAKSNGIIGLQLDERRIANKKTLKNTKHSIKRSKIMHYRSELLWNQLQHIAEVLDAEGLFAWDCMALGSDFDGIIDPLNAFWTSEELPYLADFLERHVYNYMSNAKFKVAKNNIKTDEVIARFMYKNAERFLKRYFV
;
A
#
# COMPACT_ATOMS: atom_id res chain seq x y z
N MET A 1 -10.68 24.98 2.84
CA MET A 1 -9.21 25.10 2.90
C MET A 1 -8.70 24.97 1.48
N ALA A 2 -7.96 25.97 1.00
CA ALA A 2 -7.37 25.93 -0.33
C ALA A 2 -6.27 24.86 -0.34
N THR A 3 -6.50 23.75 -1.03
CA THR A 3 -5.58 22.62 -1.20
C THR A 3 -4.32 23.00 -1.97
N VAL A 4 -4.35 24.16 -2.63
CA VAL A 4 -3.26 24.79 -3.37
C VAL A 4 -3.36 26.30 -3.14
N LYS A 5 -2.33 26.94 -2.59
CA LYS A 5 -2.26 28.41 -2.50
C LYS A 5 -1.25 28.88 -3.54
N ASN A 6 -1.67 29.76 -4.45
CA ASN A 6 -0.84 30.31 -5.53
C ASN A 6 -0.22 29.26 -6.49
N GLY A 7 -0.86 28.10 -6.68
CA GLY A 7 -0.31 27.03 -7.54
C GLY A 7 0.71 26.11 -6.87
N HIS A 8 0.87 26.20 -5.55
CA HIS A 8 1.81 25.39 -4.76
C HIS A 8 1.11 24.42 -3.81
N TRP A 9 1.72 23.24 -3.62
CA TRP A 9 1.41 22.35 -2.51
C TRP A 9 1.84 23.00 -1.19
N VAL A 10 0.94 23.05 -0.22
CA VAL A 10 1.28 23.49 1.14
C VAL A 10 2.08 22.39 1.84
N HIS A 11 1.76 21.13 1.56
CA HIS A 11 2.45 19.95 2.07
C HIS A 11 2.79 18.97 0.95
N ASN A 12 3.94 18.29 1.04
CA ASN A 12 4.43 17.36 0.02
C ASN A 12 4.30 15.92 0.53
N TYR A 13 3.06 15.44 0.74
CA TYR A 13 2.85 14.10 1.31
C TYR A 13 3.37 12.99 0.41
N VAL A 14 3.70 11.87 1.04
CA VAL A 14 4.15 10.64 0.40
C VAL A 14 3.25 9.50 0.81
N ASP A 15 2.74 8.75 -0.17
CA ASP A 15 1.98 7.52 0.06
C ASP A 15 2.79 6.33 -0.48
N LEU A 16 3.23 5.44 0.41
CA LEU A 16 4.06 4.29 0.06
C LEU A 16 3.28 3.15 -0.59
N HIS A 17 1.94 3.19 -0.62
CA HIS A 17 1.18 2.13 -1.28
C HIS A 17 -0.26 2.56 -1.57
N CYS A 18 -0.62 2.67 -2.85
CA CYS A 18 -2.01 2.68 -3.30
C CYS A 18 -2.12 2.21 -4.75
N HIS A 19 -3.37 2.03 -5.22
CA HIS A 19 -3.66 1.48 -6.56
C HIS A 19 -4.41 2.46 -7.47
N PRO A 20 -3.83 3.61 -7.85
CA PRO A 20 -4.56 4.65 -8.55
C PRO A 20 -5.03 4.25 -9.96
N ALA A 21 -4.43 3.22 -10.57
CA ALA A 21 -4.85 2.70 -11.86
C ALA A 21 -5.89 1.58 -11.78
N LEU A 22 -6.11 0.90 -10.65
CA LEU A 22 -6.89 -0.35 -10.60
C LEU A 22 -8.27 -0.20 -11.27
N LYS A 23 -9.02 0.83 -10.86
CA LYS A 23 -10.36 1.13 -11.40
C LYS A 23 -10.31 1.65 -12.84
N PRO A 24 -9.55 2.70 -13.19
CA PRO A 24 -9.54 3.21 -14.56
C PRO A 24 -8.93 2.24 -15.58
N TYR A 25 -7.88 1.48 -15.23
CA TYR A 25 -7.34 0.40 -16.06
C TYR A 25 -8.38 -0.69 -16.27
N GLY A 26 -9.06 -1.14 -15.21
CA GLY A 26 -10.18 -2.08 -15.35
C GLY A 26 -11.27 -1.55 -16.29
N LYS A 27 -11.72 -0.31 -16.08
CA LYS A 27 -12.77 0.30 -16.93
C LYS A 27 -12.33 0.48 -18.38
N SER A 28 -11.03 0.50 -18.69
CA SER A 28 -10.51 0.56 -20.07
C SER A 28 -10.92 -0.66 -20.91
N TYR A 29 -11.21 -1.81 -20.29
CA TYR A 29 -11.67 -3.01 -20.98
C TYR A 29 -13.08 -2.85 -21.58
N ASN A 30 -13.82 -1.81 -21.16
CA ASN A 30 -15.10 -1.43 -21.76
C ASN A 30 -14.95 -0.69 -23.09
N LYS A 31 -13.72 -0.34 -23.50
CA LYS A 31 -13.40 0.42 -24.70
C LYS A 31 -12.47 -0.38 -25.62
N LYS A 32 -12.44 0.00 -26.90
CA LYS A 32 -11.47 -0.50 -27.88
C LYS A 32 -10.55 0.66 -28.30
N PRO A 33 -9.21 0.46 -28.35
CA PRO A 33 -8.49 -0.72 -27.84
C PRO A 33 -8.58 -0.84 -26.30
N LYS A 34 -8.48 -2.07 -25.78
CA LYS A 34 -8.41 -2.34 -24.33
C LYS A 34 -7.10 -1.78 -23.77
N GLY A 35 -7.05 -1.43 -22.48
CA GLY A 35 -5.83 -0.90 -21.86
C GLY A 35 -5.52 0.55 -22.23
N ARG A 36 -6.45 1.28 -22.86
CA ARG A 36 -6.24 2.69 -23.22
C ARG A 36 -6.57 3.63 -22.06
N ASN A 37 -5.61 4.46 -21.65
CA ASN A 37 -5.76 5.55 -20.69
C ASN A 37 -6.25 6.81 -21.39
N HIS A 38 -7.46 7.27 -21.04
CA HIS A 38 -8.09 8.36 -21.77
C HIS A 38 -7.64 9.74 -21.24
N PRO A 39 -7.21 10.69 -22.08
CA PRO A 39 -6.72 11.99 -21.62
C PRO A 39 -7.82 12.91 -21.08
N ASN A 40 -9.07 12.77 -21.56
CA ASN A 40 -10.21 13.44 -20.94
C ASN A 40 -10.54 12.81 -19.57
N ARG A 41 -10.30 13.56 -18.49
CA ARG A 41 -10.55 13.18 -17.10
C ARG A 41 -12.00 12.77 -16.80
N ASN A 42 -12.98 13.16 -17.62
CA ASN A 42 -14.38 12.78 -17.38
C ASN A 42 -14.67 11.33 -17.81
N ARG A 43 -13.72 10.65 -18.47
CA ARG A 43 -13.90 9.29 -18.98
C ARG A 43 -13.57 8.24 -17.93
N THR A 44 -14.33 7.15 -17.92
CA THR A 44 -14.23 6.08 -16.91
C THR A 44 -12.89 5.36 -16.89
N ASN A 45 -12.17 5.38 -18.02
CA ASN A 45 -10.84 4.82 -18.21
C ASN A 45 -9.73 5.88 -18.21
N SER A 46 -9.96 7.03 -17.57
CA SER A 46 -8.92 8.04 -17.33
C SER A 46 -8.38 7.88 -15.92
N ILE A 47 -7.06 7.84 -15.78
CA ILE A 47 -6.39 7.80 -14.47
C ILE A 47 -6.60 9.09 -13.64
N TRP A 48 -7.09 10.16 -14.29
CA TRP A 48 -7.46 11.43 -13.68
C TRP A 48 -8.96 11.53 -13.35
N ARG A 49 -9.73 10.45 -13.55
CA ARG A 49 -11.17 10.51 -13.29
C ARG A 49 -11.46 10.77 -11.83
N TYR A 50 -12.08 11.91 -11.60
CA TYR A 50 -12.60 12.28 -10.30
C TYR A 50 -14.06 11.83 -10.18
N ASN A 51 -14.29 10.85 -9.32
CA ASN A 51 -15.62 10.37 -8.96
C ASN A 51 -15.68 10.14 -7.45
N PRO A 52 -15.71 11.22 -6.65
CA PRO A 52 -15.72 11.12 -5.20
C PRO A 52 -16.98 10.39 -4.75
N PRO A 53 -16.94 9.68 -3.61
CA PRO A 53 -18.11 9.01 -3.08
C PRO A 53 -19.27 9.98 -2.84
N SER A 54 -20.46 9.64 -3.35
CA SER A 54 -21.69 10.36 -3.04
C SER A 54 -22.09 10.17 -1.57
N LEU A 55 -23.06 10.95 -1.07
CA LEU A 55 -23.56 10.78 0.30
C LEU A 55 -24.14 9.38 0.54
N SER A 56 -24.83 8.80 -0.46
CA SER A 56 -25.34 7.44 -0.39
C SER A 56 -24.22 6.40 -0.40
N ASP A 57 -23.17 6.60 -1.21
CA ASP A 57 -21.99 5.71 -1.19
C ASP A 57 -21.30 5.73 0.18
N LYS A 58 -21.15 6.92 0.76
CA LYS A 58 -20.56 7.11 2.10
C LYS A 58 -21.43 6.43 3.17
N LEU A 59 -22.76 6.57 3.08
CA LEU A 59 -23.69 5.93 4.00
C LEU A 59 -23.64 4.40 3.86
N ILE A 60 -23.58 3.87 2.64
CA ILE A 60 -23.44 2.43 2.38
C ILE A 60 -22.11 1.91 2.91
N ASN A 61 -21.00 2.61 2.69
CA ASN A 61 -19.70 2.22 3.25
C ASN A 61 -19.73 2.29 4.78
N PHE A 62 -20.28 3.36 5.37
CA PHE A 62 -20.42 3.51 6.82
C PHE A 62 -21.25 2.39 7.46
N ILE A 63 -22.30 1.91 6.79
CA ILE A 63 -23.20 0.87 7.31
C ILE A 63 -22.68 -0.54 7.01
N MET A 64 -22.09 -0.77 5.83
CA MET A 64 -21.81 -2.12 5.29
C MET A 64 -20.31 -2.44 5.14
N GLY A 65 -19.41 -1.48 5.28
CA GLY A 65 -17.97 -1.66 5.07
C GLY A 65 -17.58 -2.00 3.61
N LEU A 66 -18.42 -1.63 2.64
CA LEU A 66 -18.23 -1.92 1.21
C LEU A 66 -17.85 -0.65 0.43
N THR A 67 -16.67 -0.65 -0.19
CA THR A 67 -16.11 0.45 -0.99
C THR A 67 -16.36 0.26 -2.49
N LYS A 68 -17.39 0.93 -3.02
CA LYS A 68 -17.75 0.88 -4.46
C LYS A 68 -17.17 2.03 -5.30
N PHE A 69 -16.58 3.03 -4.66
CA PHE A 69 -16.03 4.25 -5.27
C PHE A 69 -14.50 4.23 -5.29
N SER A 70 -13.85 4.96 -6.19
CA SER A 70 -12.39 5.05 -6.23
C SER A 70 -11.85 5.86 -5.05
N GLN A 71 -10.82 5.33 -4.41
CA GLN A 71 -10.16 5.93 -3.25
C GLN A 71 -8.87 6.64 -3.65
N ALA A 72 -8.18 6.14 -4.68
CA ALA A 72 -6.98 6.74 -5.25
C ALA A 72 -7.16 6.96 -6.76
N ASN A 73 -6.99 8.20 -7.22
CA ASN A 73 -6.80 8.58 -8.61
C ASN A 73 -5.97 9.87 -8.63
N PHE A 74 -5.42 10.27 -9.78
CA PHE A 74 -4.51 11.41 -9.80
C PHE A 74 -5.17 12.74 -9.45
N THR A 75 -6.50 12.87 -9.59
CA THR A 75 -7.23 14.05 -9.10
C THR A 75 -7.37 14.03 -7.57
N SER A 76 -7.66 12.87 -6.94
CA SER A 76 -7.72 12.79 -5.47
C SER A 76 -6.34 12.89 -4.83
N LEU A 77 -5.30 12.29 -5.42
CA LEU A 77 -3.91 12.45 -4.99
C LEU A 77 -3.48 13.92 -5.05
N ALA A 78 -3.85 14.61 -6.15
CA ALA A 78 -3.67 16.05 -6.22
C ALA A 78 -4.42 16.74 -5.07
N LYS A 79 -5.73 16.62 -4.94
CA LYS A 79 -6.44 17.31 -3.83
C LYS A 79 -5.90 16.96 -2.42
N GLY A 80 -5.38 15.75 -2.26
CA GLY A 80 -4.71 15.25 -1.06
C GLY A 80 -3.32 15.80 -0.79
N GLN A 81 -2.75 16.59 -1.70
CA GLN A 81 -1.37 17.11 -1.63
C GLN A 81 -0.30 16.02 -1.62
N VAL A 82 -0.55 14.92 -2.34
CA VAL A 82 0.42 13.83 -2.52
C VAL A 82 1.38 14.20 -3.65
N SER A 83 2.66 14.34 -3.30
CA SER A 83 3.73 14.72 -4.24
C SER A 83 4.53 13.52 -4.73
N ILE A 84 4.56 12.42 -3.96
CA ILE A 84 5.22 11.17 -4.31
C ILE A 84 4.26 10.03 -3.96
N VAL A 85 4.10 9.08 -4.88
CA VAL A 85 3.30 7.88 -4.66
C VAL A 85 4.06 6.66 -5.15
N CYS A 86 4.10 5.61 -4.34
CA CYS A 86 4.44 4.28 -4.83
C CYS A 86 3.16 3.63 -5.36
N ALA A 87 2.99 3.67 -6.68
CA ALA A 87 1.82 3.12 -7.35
C ALA A 87 2.02 1.61 -7.55
N SER A 88 1.24 0.83 -6.81
CA SER A 88 1.31 -0.63 -6.85
C SER A 88 0.55 -1.18 -8.06
N LEU A 89 1.30 -1.73 -9.01
CA LEU A 89 0.75 -2.52 -10.10
C LEU A 89 0.23 -3.83 -9.54
N TYR A 90 -0.99 -4.19 -9.94
CA TYR A 90 -1.67 -5.35 -9.40
C TYR A 90 -2.56 -6.02 -10.46
N PRO A 91 -1.97 -6.93 -11.28
CA PRO A 91 -2.73 -7.93 -12.02
C PRO A 91 -3.58 -8.76 -11.06
N LEU A 92 -4.89 -8.51 -11.07
CA LEU A 92 -5.85 -9.17 -10.19
C LEU A 92 -5.71 -10.69 -10.23
N GLU A 93 -5.56 -11.30 -9.05
CA GLU A 93 -5.44 -12.75 -8.94
C GLU A 93 -6.71 -13.44 -9.45
N LYS A 94 -6.56 -14.29 -10.46
CA LYS A 94 -7.64 -15.04 -11.10
C LYS A 94 -8.46 -15.87 -10.10
N TRP A 95 -7.85 -16.30 -9.02
CA TRP A 95 -8.46 -17.09 -7.93
C TRP A 95 -9.54 -16.35 -7.13
N PHE A 96 -9.65 -15.02 -7.27
CA PHE A 96 -10.85 -14.30 -6.83
C PHE A 96 -12.12 -14.77 -7.55
N PHE A 97 -11.98 -15.21 -8.80
CA PHE A 97 -13.10 -15.47 -9.72
C PHE A 97 -13.19 -16.92 -10.19
N VAL A 98 -12.27 -17.78 -9.77
CA VAL A 98 -12.22 -19.21 -10.09
C VAL A 98 -12.26 -19.98 -8.78
N ASN A 99 -13.46 -20.38 -8.34
CA ASN A 99 -13.65 -21.18 -7.14
C ASN A 99 -14.50 -22.42 -7.45
N LYS A 100 -14.22 -23.53 -6.76
CA LYS A 100 -14.93 -24.82 -6.87
C LYS A 100 -16.35 -24.82 -6.26
N ILE A 101 -16.92 -23.67 -5.89
CA ILE A 101 -18.16 -23.56 -5.11
C ILE A 101 -19.18 -22.67 -5.84
N ASN A 102 -20.41 -23.18 -6.00
CA ASN A 102 -21.68 -22.61 -6.50
C ASN A 102 -21.67 -21.40 -7.46
N ASN A 103 -22.53 -21.37 -8.48
CA ASN A 103 -22.55 -20.24 -9.43
C ASN A 103 -23.00 -18.89 -8.81
N GLU A 104 -23.88 -18.89 -7.81
CA GLU A 104 -24.30 -17.65 -7.10
C GLU A 104 -23.15 -16.99 -6.34
N PHE A 105 -22.23 -17.83 -5.87
CA PHE A 105 -21.11 -17.48 -5.04
C PHE A 105 -20.08 -16.59 -5.79
N ILE A 106 -19.73 -17.00 -7.01
CA ILE A 106 -18.85 -16.25 -7.92
C ILE A 106 -19.53 -14.95 -8.38
N ARG A 107 -20.85 -14.97 -8.61
CA ARG A 107 -21.63 -13.81 -9.04
C ARG A 107 -21.53 -12.64 -8.05
N ASP A 108 -21.53 -12.89 -6.75
CA ASP A 108 -21.43 -11.82 -5.75
C ASP A 108 -20.05 -11.15 -5.69
N ILE A 109 -18.97 -11.94 -5.74
CA ILE A 109 -17.61 -11.37 -5.80
C ILE A 109 -17.47 -10.58 -7.10
N ALA A 110 -17.86 -11.20 -8.22
CA ALA A 110 -17.82 -10.56 -9.52
C ALA A 110 -18.66 -9.28 -9.53
N ALA A 111 -19.85 -9.24 -8.93
CA ALA A 111 -20.67 -8.04 -8.84
C ALA A 111 -19.98 -6.91 -8.06
N ASN A 112 -19.37 -7.22 -6.91
CA ASN A 112 -18.63 -6.23 -6.11
C ASN A 112 -17.45 -5.64 -6.90
N PHE A 113 -16.60 -6.49 -7.50
CA PHE A 113 -15.52 -6.00 -8.35
C PHE A 113 -16.07 -5.27 -9.59
N ALA A 114 -17.13 -5.75 -10.23
CA ALA A 114 -17.68 -5.18 -11.46
C ALA A 114 -18.10 -3.72 -11.27
N THR A 115 -18.61 -3.37 -10.09
CA THR A 115 -18.95 -1.98 -9.75
C THR A 115 -17.70 -1.07 -9.88
N GLY A 116 -16.57 -1.52 -9.34
CA GLY A 116 -15.27 -0.82 -9.39
C GLY A 116 -14.56 -0.91 -10.74
N ILE A 117 -14.17 -2.12 -11.17
CA ILE A 117 -13.29 -2.36 -12.34
C ILE A 117 -14.05 -2.66 -13.63
N GLY A 118 -15.33 -3.03 -13.57
CA GLY A 118 -16.17 -3.35 -14.73
C GLY A 118 -16.19 -4.83 -15.13
N MET A 119 -17.32 -5.32 -15.63
CA MET A 119 -17.51 -6.74 -15.96
C MET A 119 -16.54 -7.24 -17.03
N LYS A 120 -16.29 -6.45 -18.09
CA LYS A 120 -15.34 -6.85 -19.15
C LYS A 120 -13.90 -7.04 -18.66
N ARG A 121 -13.52 -6.42 -17.53
CA ARG A 121 -12.24 -6.68 -16.87
C ARG A 121 -12.26 -8.02 -16.13
N ILE A 122 -13.35 -8.32 -15.44
CA ILE A 122 -13.53 -9.62 -14.76
C ILE A 122 -13.48 -10.76 -15.78
N ASP A 123 -14.22 -10.63 -16.89
CA ASP A 123 -14.19 -11.61 -17.99
C ASP A 123 -12.75 -11.82 -18.50
N ALA A 124 -11.99 -10.73 -18.63
CA ALA A 124 -10.60 -10.81 -19.07
C ALA A 124 -9.68 -11.48 -18.04
N VAL A 125 -9.87 -11.24 -16.74
CA VAL A 125 -9.11 -11.90 -15.67
C VAL A 125 -9.46 -13.39 -15.61
N GLN A 126 -10.73 -13.76 -15.75
CA GLN A 126 -11.16 -15.16 -15.81
C GLN A 126 -10.61 -15.89 -17.05
N ALA A 127 -10.51 -15.21 -18.18
CA ALA A 127 -9.93 -15.76 -19.41
C ALA A 127 -8.40 -15.70 -19.46
N MET A 128 -7.75 -14.97 -18.54
CA MET A 128 -6.31 -14.76 -18.53
C MET A 128 -5.55 -16.07 -18.35
N GLN A 129 -4.45 -16.22 -19.11
CA GLN A 129 -3.53 -17.35 -19.00
C GLN A 129 -2.13 -16.92 -18.56
N ASP A 130 -1.76 -15.67 -18.81
CA ASP A 130 -0.44 -15.09 -18.58
C ASP A 130 -0.61 -13.81 -17.75
N TYR A 131 -0.18 -13.84 -16.49
CA TYR A 131 -0.23 -12.65 -15.64
C TYR A 131 0.78 -11.60 -16.07
N PHE A 132 1.92 -12.00 -16.64
CA PHE A 132 2.99 -11.09 -17.02
C PHE A 132 2.53 -10.19 -18.17
N ALA A 133 1.85 -10.77 -19.16
CA ALA A 133 1.25 -10.00 -20.24
C ALA A 133 0.15 -9.02 -19.78
N ASP A 134 -0.48 -9.26 -18.62
CA ASP A 134 -1.45 -8.34 -18.03
C ASP A 134 -0.78 -7.24 -17.20
N LEU A 135 0.29 -7.59 -16.49
CA LEU A 135 1.20 -6.66 -15.81
C LEU A 135 1.78 -5.63 -16.79
N GLU A 136 2.31 -6.07 -17.92
CA GLU A 136 2.86 -5.18 -18.94
C GLU A 136 1.82 -4.21 -19.50
N LYS A 137 0.55 -4.65 -19.64
CA LYS A 137 -0.54 -3.76 -20.06
C LYS A 137 -0.89 -2.72 -19.01
N GLU A 138 -0.84 -3.07 -17.73
CA GLU A 138 -1.04 -2.11 -16.64
C GLU A 138 0.11 -1.11 -16.56
N TYR A 139 1.36 -1.55 -16.64
CA TYR A 139 2.52 -0.66 -16.71
C TYR A 139 2.41 0.30 -17.90
N ASN A 140 2.05 -0.20 -19.09
CA ASN A 140 1.80 0.62 -20.27
C ASN A 140 0.62 1.59 -20.11
N PHE A 141 -0.37 1.28 -19.27
CA PHE A 141 -1.47 2.20 -18.97
C PHE A 141 -0.99 3.46 -18.23
N TYR A 142 -0.01 3.32 -17.32
CA TYR A 142 0.67 4.46 -16.69
C TYR A 142 1.51 5.25 -17.70
N LYS A 143 2.26 4.58 -18.60
CA LYS A 143 3.10 5.29 -19.58
C LYS A 143 2.32 6.20 -20.53
N GLN A 144 1.08 5.85 -20.88
CA GLN A 144 0.29 6.55 -21.90
C GLN A 144 -0.01 8.03 -21.62
N LEU A 145 -0.12 8.44 -20.36
CA LEU A 145 -0.34 9.85 -19.98
C LEU A 145 0.80 10.41 -19.12
N ASP A 146 1.95 9.72 -19.11
CA ASP A 146 3.13 10.17 -18.38
C ASP A 146 3.59 11.55 -18.88
N GLY A 147 3.91 12.44 -17.95
CA GLY A 147 4.29 13.83 -18.24
C GLY A 147 3.15 14.74 -18.74
N LYS A 148 1.94 14.21 -18.99
CA LYS A 148 0.84 14.99 -19.58
C LYS A 148 0.22 15.95 -18.57
N VAL A 149 0.17 17.22 -18.92
CA VAL A 149 -0.46 18.27 -18.11
C VAL A 149 -1.99 18.18 -18.16
N MET A 150 -2.61 18.16 -16.99
CA MET A 150 -4.05 18.24 -16.74
C MET A 150 -4.38 19.54 -16.02
N ARG A 151 -5.49 20.17 -16.40
CA ARG A 151 -6.00 21.38 -15.73
C ARG A 151 -7.10 20.99 -14.76
N LEU A 152 -6.86 21.13 -13.46
CA LEU A 152 -7.86 20.99 -12.41
C LEU A 152 -8.34 22.36 -11.93
N ARG A 153 -9.35 22.41 -11.06
CA ARG A 153 -9.81 23.69 -10.49
C ARG A 153 -8.73 24.32 -9.60
N GLU A 154 -7.92 23.46 -9.00
CA GLU A 154 -6.86 23.76 -8.04
C GLU A 154 -5.56 24.24 -8.72
N GLY A 155 -5.40 24.04 -10.04
CA GLY A 155 -4.16 24.36 -10.76
C GLY A 155 -3.86 23.43 -11.93
N LYS A 156 -2.64 23.51 -12.47
CA LYS A 156 -2.15 22.54 -13.46
C LYS A 156 -1.41 21.43 -12.74
N PHE A 157 -1.63 20.20 -13.17
CA PHE A 157 -1.02 19.02 -12.58
C PHE A 157 -0.49 18.12 -13.68
N LYS A 158 0.59 17.40 -13.42
CA LYS A 158 0.98 16.22 -14.19
C LYS A 158 1.42 15.13 -13.22
N TYR A 159 1.55 13.91 -13.73
CA TYR A 159 2.38 12.93 -13.05
C TYR A 159 3.59 12.63 -13.91
N GLN A 160 4.63 12.14 -13.26
CA GLN A 160 5.84 11.67 -13.93
C GLN A 160 6.29 10.38 -13.27
N ILE A 161 6.42 9.31 -14.06
CA ILE A 161 7.06 8.07 -13.63
C ILE A 161 8.55 8.38 -13.45
N VAL A 162 9.09 8.06 -12.28
CA VAL A 162 10.49 8.34 -11.91
C VAL A 162 11.23 7.04 -11.64
N ASN A 163 12.54 7.04 -11.92
CA ASN A 163 13.38 5.84 -11.82
C ASN A 163 14.45 5.90 -10.72
N ASN A 164 14.63 7.05 -10.07
CA ASN A 164 15.55 7.24 -8.95
C ASN A 164 15.19 8.52 -8.16
N TYR A 165 15.81 8.68 -6.99
CA TYR A 165 15.58 9.86 -6.15
C TYR A 165 16.11 11.17 -6.76
N ASN A 166 17.13 11.11 -7.62
CA ASN A 166 17.68 12.31 -8.27
C ASN A 166 16.66 12.97 -9.21
N GLU A 167 15.84 12.19 -9.91
CA GLU A 167 14.72 12.70 -10.71
C GLU A 167 13.66 13.38 -9.85
N ILE A 168 13.33 12.81 -8.69
CA ILE A 168 12.42 13.44 -7.72
C ILE A 168 12.99 14.79 -7.27
N GLN A 169 14.29 14.85 -6.94
CA GLN A 169 14.96 16.09 -6.55
C GLN A 169 14.99 17.11 -7.68
N ALA A 170 15.23 16.69 -8.92
CA ALA A 170 15.20 17.56 -10.08
C ALA A 170 13.81 18.18 -10.29
N ILE A 171 12.75 17.37 -10.18
CA ILE A 171 11.36 17.84 -10.26
C ILE A 171 11.03 18.83 -9.14
N LYS A 172 11.48 18.57 -7.91
CA LYS A 172 11.29 19.49 -6.78
C LYS A 172 12.05 20.81 -6.96
N LYS A 173 13.28 20.76 -7.50
CA LYS A 173 14.15 21.94 -7.74
C LYS A 173 13.70 22.83 -8.89
N GLN A 174 13.03 22.28 -9.91
CA GLN A 174 12.46 23.07 -11.02
C GLN A 174 11.40 24.09 -10.55
N GLY A 175 11.09 24.09 -9.26
CA GLY A 175 10.10 24.94 -8.65
C GLY A 175 8.72 24.41 -8.99
N GLN A 176 7.82 24.45 -8.02
CA GLN A 176 6.40 24.45 -8.34
C GLN A 176 6.11 25.77 -9.04
N THR A 177 6.43 25.88 -10.33
CA THR A 177 5.71 26.82 -11.19
C THR A 177 4.22 26.45 -11.14
N THR A 178 3.33 27.16 -11.84
CA THR A 178 1.87 26.84 -11.86
C THR A 178 1.46 25.38 -12.19
N LEU A 179 2.43 24.48 -12.40
CA LEU A 179 2.36 23.04 -12.61
C LEU A 179 2.90 22.25 -11.40
N CYS A 180 2.02 21.55 -10.69
CA CYS A 180 2.38 20.55 -9.69
C CYS A 180 2.66 19.19 -10.34
N THR A 181 3.70 18.49 -9.91
CA THR A 181 4.04 17.14 -10.41
C THR A 181 3.89 16.11 -9.30
N ILE A 182 3.17 15.03 -9.58
CA ILE A 182 3.12 13.83 -8.74
C ILE A 182 4.18 12.85 -9.26
N CYS A 183 5.20 12.57 -8.46
CA CYS A 183 6.24 11.60 -8.79
C CYS A 183 5.71 10.20 -8.53
N VAL A 184 5.68 9.35 -9.57
CA VAL A 184 5.16 7.98 -9.50
C VAL A 184 6.33 7.02 -9.48
N ILE A 185 6.48 6.34 -8.36
CA ILE A 185 7.41 5.22 -8.20
C ILE A 185 6.61 3.95 -8.45
N VAL A 186 7.13 3.06 -9.29
CA VAL A 186 6.46 1.78 -9.58
C VAL A 186 6.76 0.79 -8.45
N SER A 187 5.74 0.13 -7.93
CA SER A 187 5.86 -1.08 -7.11
C SER A 187 4.94 -2.17 -7.66
N ILE A 188 5.10 -3.41 -7.21
CA ILE A 188 4.20 -4.52 -7.58
C ILE A 188 3.76 -5.23 -6.32
N GLU A 189 2.47 -5.56 -6.25
CA GLU A 189 1.92 -6.36 -5.17
C GLU A 189 1.60 -7.78 -5.63
N GLY A 190 2.39 -8.72 -5.13
CA GLY A 190 2.33 -10.14 -5.42
C GLY A 190 3.18 -10.50 -6.63
N MET A 191 4.13 -11.42 -6.43
CA MET A 191 4.97 -11.92 -7.52
C MET A 191 4.35 -13.10 -8.28
N HIS A 192 3.05 -13.36 -8.10
CA HIS A 192 2.27 -14.23 -9.02
C HIS A 192 2.31 -13.70 -10.46
N VAL A 193 2.58 -12.40 -10.62
CA VAL A 193 2.64 -11.71 -11.91
C VAL A 193 3.68 -12.25 -12.87
N LEU A 194 4.71 -12.95 -12.37
CA LEU A 194 5.74 -13.54 -13.22
C LEU A 194 5.28 -14.84 -13.91
N ASN A 195 4.16 -15.42 -13.48
CA ASN A 195 3.66 -16.66 -14.05
C ASN A 195 3.06 -16.43 -15.46
N SER A 196 3.67 -17.06 -16.46
CA SER A 196 3.23 -17.03 -17.86
C SER A 196 2.19 -18.10 -18.22
N ASN A 197 1.89 -19.04 -17.32
CA ASN A 197 0.82 -20.01 -17.52
C ASN A 197 0.16 -20.42 -16.19
N ILE A 198 -0.99 -19.80 -15.88
CA ILE A 198 -1.73 -20.01 -14.62
C ILE A 198 -2.23 -21.45 -14.44
N HIS A 199 -2.34 -22.22 -15.53
CA HIS A 199 -2.91 -23.58 -15.51
C HIS A 199 -1.85 -24.69 -15.37
N LYS A 200 -0.56 -24.32 -15.34
CA LYS A 200 0.54 -25.27 -15.22
C LYS A 200 1.42 -24.93 -14.01
N PRO A 201 2.12 -25.91 -13.43
CA PRO A 201 3.20 -25.62 -12.49
C PRO A 201 4.18 -24.60 -13.09
N PRO A 202 4.80 -23.74 -12.27
CA PRO A 202 5.73 -22.72 -12.77
C PRO A 202 6.91 -23.40 -13.47
N ASN A 203 7.22 -22.94 -14.68
CA ASN A 203 8.48 -23.26 -15.33
C ASN A 203 9.53 -22.25 -14.85
N GLU A 204 10.53 -22.71 -14.09
CA GLU A 204 11.55 -21.85 -13.48
C GLU A 204 12.23 -20.94 -14.50
N MET A 205 12.67 -21.47 -15.65
CA MET A 205 13.34 -20.69 -16.70
C MET A 205 12.45 -19.53 -17.19
N LYS A 206 11.20 -19.80 -17.54
CA LYS A 206 10.26 -18.75 -17.97
C LYS A 206 9.94 -17.73 -16.88
N PHE A 207 9.91 -18.18 -15.62
CA PHE A 207 9.68 -17.30 -14.47
C PHE A 207 10.83 -16.31 -14.30
N LEU A 208 12.07 -16.80 -14.40
CA LEU A 208 13.29 -15.99 -14.34
C LEU A 208 13.46 -15.11 -15.59
N GLU A 209 13.06 -15.56 -16.77
CA GLU A 209 13.01 -14.73 -17.98
C GLU A 209 12.06 -13.53 -17.81
N ASN A 210 10.86 -13.75 -17.27
CA ASN A 210 9.91 -12.68 -17.00
C ASN A 210 10.43 -11.71 -15.91
N LEU A 211 11.09 -12.25 -14.88
CA LEU A 211 11.77 -11.43 -13.88
C LEU A 211 12.84 -10.55 -14.54
N GLN A 212 13.67 -11.11 -15.42
CA GLN A 212 14.71 -10.36 -16.11
C GLN A 212 14.12 -9.27 -17.02
N LYS A 213 13.05 -9.58 -17.76
CA LYS A 213 12.32 -8.59 -18.58
C LYS A 213 11.82 -7.42 -17.72
N MET A 214 11.25 -7.72 -16.55
CA MET A 214 10.78 -6.71 -15.60
C MET A 214 11.92 -5.85 -15.06
N LYS A 215 13.07 -6.44 -14.69
CA LYS A 215 14.27 -5.69 -14.27
C LYS A 215 14.82 -4.78 -15.38
N ASN A 216 14.60 -5.16 -16.64
CA ASN A 216 15.03 -4.42 -17.83
C ASN A 216 14.01 -3.39 -18.34
N TRP A 217 12.88 -3.17 -17.64
CA TRP A 217 11.98 -2.08 -17.99
C TRP A 217 12.69 -0.72 -17.89
N GLU A 218 12.19 0.27 -18.64
CA GLU A 218 12.69 1.65 -18.56
C GLU A 218 12.63 2.21 -17.13
N THR A 219 11.57 1.82 -16.40
CA THR A 219 11.43 2.09 -14.97
C THR A 219 11.01 0.79 -14.28
N PRO A 220 11.96 -0.04 -13.80
CA PRO A 220 11.64 -1.22 -13.02
C PRO A 220 11.00 -0.83 -11.68
N PRO A 221 10.26 -1.74 -11.03
CA PRO A 221 9.67 -1.45 -9.73
C PRO A 221 10.77 -1.24 -8.68
N PHE A 222 10.57 -0.28 -7.78
CA PHE A 222 11.48 -0.02 -6.67
C PHE A 222 11.45 -1.15 -5.64
N PHE A 223 10.24 -1.64 -5.32
CA PHE A 223 10.04 -2.80 -4.48
C PHE A 223 8.85 -3.62 -4.94
N VAL A 224 8.81 -4.89 -4.52
CA VAL A 224 7.71 -5.82 -4.79
C VAL A 224 7.33 -6.60 -3.54
N SER A 225 6.05 -6.89 -3.34
CA SER A 225 5.65 -7.89 -2.34
C SER A 225 5.75 -9.28 -2.96
N MET A 226 6.45 -10.19 -2.28
CA MET A 226 6.59 -11.56 -2.79
C MET A 226 5.28 -12.33 -2.77
N ALA A 227 4.45 -12.12 -1.74
CA ALA A 227 3.15 -12.77 -1.56
C ALA A 227 2.00 -11.76 -1.71
N HIS A 228 0.79 -12.28 -1.91
CA HIS A 228 -0.46 -11.51 -1.83
C HIS A 228 -1.59 -12.35 -1.23
N HIS A 229 -2.76 -12.47 -1.89
CA HIS A 229 -3.90 -13.17 -1.32
C HIS A 229 -3.91 -14.67 -1.58
N PHE A 230 -3.30 -15.17 -2.66
CA PHE A 230 -3.32 -16.58 -3.01
C PHE A 230 -1.91 -17.13 -3.24
N TRP A 231 -1.82 -18.46 -3.30
CA TRP A 231 -0.59 -19.15 -3.63
C TRP A 231 -0.04 -18.76 -4.99
N ASN A 232 1.27 -18.49 -5.03
CA ASN A 232 1.97 -18.06 -6.24
C ASN A 232 3.21 -18.91 -6.57
N HIS A 233 3.39 -20.03 -5.88
CA HIS A 233 4.54 -20.94 -5.98
C HIS A 233 5.89 -20.43 -5.48
N LEU A 234 5.96 -19.22 -4.91
CA LEU A 234 7.21 -18.62 -4.42
C LEU A 234 7.34 -18.70 -2.91
N CYS A 235 6.35 -18.22 -2.18
CA CYS A 235 6.36 -18.27 -0.72
C CYS A 235 4.95 -18.30 -0.16
N GLY A 236 4.79 -18.85 1.04
CA GLY A 236 3.48 -18.87 1.69
C GLY A 236 3.02 -17.48 2.11
N HIS A 237 1.70 -17.28 2.06
CA HIS A 237 1.04 -16.03 2.40
C HIS A 237 0.29 -16.14 3.75
N ALA A 238 0.02 -15.00 4.37
CA ALA A 238 -0.82 -14.89 5.54
C ALA A 238 -2.31 -14.82 5.15
N GLU A 239 -3.19 -15.07 6.12
CA GLU A 239 -4.64 -14.92 5.91
C GLU A 239 -5.04 -13.44 5.77
N SER A 240 -5.55 -13.09 4.58
CA SER A 240 -5.78 -11.70 4.18
C SER A 240 -7.26 -11.34 3.95
N PHE A 241 -8.21 -12.28 4.09
CA PHE A 241 -9.64 -11.97 4.01
C PHE A 241 -10.35 -11.99 5.37
N THR A 242 -11.40 -11.18 5.48
CA THR A 242 -12.29 -11.16 6.66
C THR A 242 -13.66 -11.74 6.31
N LYS A 243 -14.35 -12.30 7.33
CA LYS A 243 -15.71 -12.86 7.36
C LYS A 243 -16.38 -13.13 6.01
N PHE A 244 -16.83 -12.07 5.32
CA PHE A 244 -17.60 -12.17 4.08
C PHE A 244 -16.76 -12.75 2.94
N VAL A 245 -15.62 -12.14 2.62
CA VAL A 245 -14.72 -12.59 1.55
C VAL A 245 -14.05 -13.93 1.91
N LYS A 246 -13.77 -14.20 3.19
CA LYS A 246 -13.18 -15.47 3.62
C LYS A 246 -14.10 -16.68 3.37
N LYS A 247 -15.40 -16.56 3.64
CA LYS A 247 -16.39 -17.60 3.27
C LYS A 247 -16.50 -17.79 1.76
N LYS A 248 -15.88 -16.86 1.02
CA LYS A 248 -16.11 -16.59 -0.37
C LYS A 248 -14.92 -17.01 -1.28
N VAL A 249 -13.76 -17.32 -0.75
CA VAL A 249 -12.63 -17.69 -1.59
C VAL A 249 -11.79 -18.74 -0.88
N ASN A 250 -11.10 -19.58 -1.67
CA ASN A 250 -10.22 -20.59 -1.10
C ASN A 250 -8.78 -20.08 -1.03
N GLN A 251 -8.36 -19.68 0.18
CA GLN A 251 -6.98 -19.28 0.48
C GLN A 251 -6.12 -20.42 1.06
N LYS A 252 -6.56 -21.69 1.03
CA LYS A 252 -5.85 -22.76 1.75
C LYS A 252 -4.49 -23.12 1.17
N GLU A 253 -4.34 -23.07 -0.14
CA GLU A 253 -3.09 -23.45 -0.79
C GLU A 253 -1.99 -22.46 -0.40
N GLY A 254 -0.83 -22.95 0.02
CA GLY A 254 0.31 -22.09 0.42
C GLY A 254 0.14 -21.30 1.72
N LEU A 255 -1.04 -21.31 2.35
CA LEU A 255 -1.31 -20.56 3.57
C LEU A 255 -0.35 -20.95 4.70
N ASN A 256 0.28 -19.96 5.32
CA ASN A 256 1.20 -20.15 6.45
C ASN A 256 2.44 -21.02 6.17
N THR A 257 2.72 -21.35 4.91
CA THR A 257 3.95 -22.06 4.50
C THR A 257 5.12 -21.10 4.30
N GLY A 258 6.34 -21.63 4.14
CA GLY A 258 7.56 -20.86 3.93
C GLY A 258 7.91 -20.57 2.47
N PHE A 259 9.19 -20.31 2.19
CA PHE A 259 9.67 -20.13 0.81
C PHE A 259 9.85 -21.48 0.09
N THR A 260 9.54 -21.50 -1.20
CA THR A 260 9.93 -22.61 -2.09
C THR A 260 11.36 -22.41 -2.60
N PRO A 261 12.02 -23.46 -3.15
CA PRO A 261 13.32 -23.30 -3.81
C PRO A 261 13.31 -22.25 -4.92
N LEU A 262 12.24 -22.21 -5.73
CA LEU A 262 12.04 -21.18 -6.75
C LEU A 262 11.90 -19.79 -6.13
N GLY A 263 11.12 -19.67 -5.05
CA GLY A 263 10.96 -18.41 -4.32
C GLY A 263 12.27 -17.85 -3.78
N LYS A 264 13.14 -18.72 -3.24
CA LYS A 264 14.48 -18.30 -2.77
C LYS A 264 15.31 -17.77 -3.93
N LYS A 265 15.36 -18.48 -5.06
CA LYS A 265 16.04 -18.00 -6.29
C LYS A 265 15.52 -16.64 -6.73
N VAL A 266 14.20 -16.47 -6.83
CA VAL A 266 13.58 -15.19 -7.19
C VAL A 266 13.94 -14.09 -6.19
N ALA A 267 13.94 -14.37 -4.89
CA ALA A 267 14.36 -13.40 -3.87
C ALA A 267 15.82 -12.96 -4.05
N HIS A 268 16.73 -13.89 -4.33
CA HIS A 268 18.13 -13.56 -4.62
C HIS A 268 18.26 -12.73 -5.90
N GLU A 269 17.55 -13.08 -6.97
CA GLU A 269 17.58 -12.34 -8.23
C GLU A 269 16.99 -10.93 -8.12
N LEU A 270 15.95 -10.73 -7.29
CA LEU A 270 15.42 -9.40 -6.99
C LEU A 270 16.46 -8.52 -6.27
N LEU A 271 17.12 -9.08 -5.25
CA LEU A 271 18.11 -8.38 -4.44
C LEU A 271 19.48 -8.21 -5.14
N SER A 272 19.76 -8.99 -6.18
CA SER A 272 20.99 -8.90 -6.95
C SER A 272 21.07 -7.61 -7.77
N THR A 273 22.27 -7.05 -7.87
CA THR A 273 22.61 -5.95 -8.79
C THR A 273 23.34 -6.44 -10.05
N ALA A 274 23.61 -7.75 -10.17
CA ALA A 274 24.33 -8.31 -11.31
C ALA A 274 23.50 -8.34 -12.60
N ASN A 275 22.16 -8.31 -12.48
CA ASN A 275 21.21 -8.46 -13.58
C ASN A 275 20.24 -7.27 -13.71
N GLY A 276 20.70 -6.07 -13.35
CA GLY A 276 19.93 -4.84 -13.39
C GLY A 276 19.79 -4.19 -12.01
N LYS A 277 18.89 -3.21 -11.90
CA LYS A 277 18.65 -2.53 -10.62
C LYS A 277 18.13 -3.52 -9.57
N ARG A 278 18.61 -3.37 -8.35
CA ARG A 278 18.05 -4.07 -7.19
C ARG A 278 16.59 -3.68 -7.00
N ILE A 279 15.74 -4.67 -6.77
CA ILE A 279 14.33 -4.52 -6.44
C ILE A 279 14.15 -5.02 -5.02
N LEU A 280 13.71 -4.15 -4.12
CA LEU A 280 13.57 -4.49 -2.71
C LEU A 280 12.33 -5.36 -2.48
N ILE A 281 12.34 -6.15 -1.41
CA ILE A 281 11.24 -7.05 -1.08
C ILE A 281 10.44 -6.47 0.08
N ASP A 282 9.15 -6.24 -0.19
CA ASP A 282 8.13 -5.91 0.80
C ASP A 282 7.59 -7.20 1.44
N ILE A 283 7.65 -7.26 2.77
CA ILE A 283 7.26 -8.46 3.54
C ILE A 283 5.75 -8.50 3.84
N LYS A 284 4.98 -7.49 3.42
CA LYS A 284 3.52 -7.51 3.53
C LYS A 284 2.93 -8.71 2.77
N HIS A 285 1.86 -9.28 3.33
CA HIS A 285 1.19 -10.51 2.94
C HIS A 285 1.96 -11.83 3.09
N MET A 286 3.29 -11.80 3.26
CA MET A 286 4.03 -13.02 3.59
C MET A 286 3.50 -13.66 4.89
N SER A 287 3.48 -14.99 4.94
CA SER A 287 3.24 -15.71 6.19
C SER A 287 4.36 -15.46 7.20
N VAL A 288 4.13 -15.78 8.47
CA VAL A 288 5.20 -15.78 9.49
C VAL A 288 6.38 -16.68 9.10
N ALA A 289 6.12 -17.85 8.51
CA ALA A 289 7.18 -18.75 8.06
C ALA A 289 8.02 -18.12 6.93
N SER A 290 7.38 -17.52 5.94
CA SER A 290 8.07 -16.81 4.85
C SER A 290 8.88 -15.62 5.37
N ARG A 291 8.35 -14.84 6.32
CA ARG A 291 9.10 -13.71 6.91
C ARG A 291 10.33 -14.17 7.68
N LYS A 292 10.22 -15.26 8.47
CA LYS A 292 11.37 -15.87 9.16
C LYS A 292 12.47 -16.28 8.18
N GLU A 293 12.11 -16.99 7.11
CA GLU A 293 13.09 -17.41 6.10
C GLU A 293 13.68 -16.22 5.33
N TYR A 294 12.89 -15.18 5.06
CA TYR A 294 13.43 -13.96 4.45
C TYR A 294 14.43 -13.24 5.37
N TYR A 295 14.13 -13.15 6.67
CA TYR A 295 15.09 -12.60 7.64
C TYR A 295 16.37 -13.43 7.70
N GLU A 296 16.27 -14.76 7.65
CA GLU A 296 17.44 -15.64 7.57
C GLU A 296 18.26 -15.39 6.30
N ILE A 297 17.62 -15.22 5.14
CA ILE A 297 18.31 -14.85 3.88
C ILE A 297 19.10 -13.54 4.04
N LEU A 298 18.51 -12.54 4.71
CA LEU A 298 19.20 -11.26 4.95
C LEU A 298 20.35 -11.39 5.96
N ASP A 299 20.12 -12.12 7.05
CA ASP A 299 21.07 -12.24 8.16
C ASP A 299 22.29 -13.12 7.80
N THR A 300 22.11 -14.11 6.91
CA THR A 300 23.16 -15.07 6.53
C THR A 300 23.94 -14.69 5.28
N ASN A 301 23.47 -13.72 4.48
CA ASN A 301 24.16 -13.27 3.27
C ASN A 301 24.85 -11.91 3.51
N PRO A 302 26.19 -11.84 3.50
CA PRO A 302 26.94 -10.60 3.72
C PRO A 302 26.62 -9.46 2.74
N ASP A 303 26.24 -9.79 1.50
CA ASP A 303 25.85 -8.80 0.49
C ASP A 303 24.52 -8.11 0.80
N TYR A 304 23.73 -8.70 1.70
CA TYR A 304 22.39 -8.26 2.07
C TYR A 304 22.32 -7.54 3.43
N LYS A 305 23.46 -7.35 4.11
CA LYS A 305 23.53 -6.72 5.45
C LYS A 305 22.89 -5.33 5.53
N ASP A 306 22.88 -4.59 4.42
CA ASP A 306 22.38 -3.20 4.33
C ASP A 306 20.99 -3.12 3.65
N ILE A 307 20.36 -4.27 3.36
CA ILE A 307 19.02 -4.32 2.76
C ILE A 307 17.99 -3.90 3.81
N PRO A 308 17.18 -2.86 3.53
CA PRO A 308 16.13 -2.46 4.46
C PRO A 308 14.96 -3.45 4.42
N ILE A 309 14.31 -3.62 5.58
CA ILE A 309 13.03 -4.34 5.63
C ILE A 309 11.91 -3.34 5.32
N ILE A 310 11.09 -3.67 4.32
CA ILE A 310 9.97 -2.84 3.87
C ILE A 310 8.67 -3.51 4.25
N VAL A 311 7.77 -2.72 4.84
CA VAL A 311 6.35 -3.01 4.93
C VAL A 311 5.63 -1.87 4.22
N SER A 312 5.14 -2.06 3.00
CA SER A 312 4.56 -0.93 2.23
C SER A 312 3.21 -0.46 2.80
N HIS A 313 2.39 -1.37 3.31
CA HIS A 313 1.05 -1.10 3.88
C HIS A 313 0.67 -2.11 4.98
N GLY A 314 1.22 -1.94 6.18
CA GLY A 314 1.03 -2.82 7.34
C GLY A 314 0.21 -2.20 8.47
N ALA A 315 0.17 -2.94 9.57
CA ALA A 315 -0.23 -2.48 10.88
C ALA A 315 0.48 -3.34 11.93
N ALA A 316 0.71 -2.80 13.13
CA ALA A 316 1.18 -3.58 14.27
C ALA A 316 0.04 -4.44 14.84
N ASN A 317 0.39 -5.63 15.32
CA ASN A 317 -0.54 -6.58 15.92
C ASN A 317 -0.55 -6.53 17.46
N GLY A 318 0.41 -5.83 18.07
CA GLY A 318 0.58 -5.69 19.52
C GLY A 318 1.29 -6.87 20.18
N MET A 319 1.54 -7.96 19.47
CA MET A 319 2.10 -9.20 20.00
C MET A 319 3.63 -9.14 20.04
N ALA A 320 4.22 -9.68 21.11
CA ALA A 320 5.66 -9.63 21.36
C ALA A 320 6.50 -10.27 20.23
N THR A 321 6.28 -11.55 19.97
CA THR A 321 7.05 -12.35 19.00
C THR A 321 6.19 -13.37 18.27
N PHE A 322 6.76 -14.04 17.27
CA PHE A 322 6.12 -15.12 16.54
C PHE A 322 5.70 -16.30 17.43
N THR A 323 6.35 -16.50 18.58
CA THR A 323 6.06 -17.58 19.53
C THR A 323 5.30 -17.06 20.75
N ASN A 324 5.68 -15.91 21.30
CA ASN A 324 4.96 -15.23 22.37
C ASN A 324 3.90 -14.29 21.78
N LYS A 325 2.67 -14.80 21.65
CA LYS A 325 1.52 -14.06 21.10
C LYS A 325 0.85 -13.12 22.12
N THR A 326 1.48 -12.80 23.25
CA THR A 326 0.95 -11.87 24.24
C THR A 326 0.97 -10.44 23.69
N GLN A 327 -0.16 -9.72 23.80
CA GLN A 327 -0.21 -8.31 23.41
C GLN A 327 0.40 -7.44 24.52
N GLU A 328 1.52 -6.78 24.22
CA GLU A 328 2.34 -6.01 25.17
C GLU A 328 3.12 -4.88 24.50
N GLY A 329 4.00 -4.19 25.25
CA GLY A 329 4.89 -3.15 24.74
C GLY A 329 4.29 -1.75 24.67
N SER A 330 2.98 -1.60 24.90
CA SER A 330 2.33 -0.29 24.99
C SER A 330 0.99 -0.38 25.73
N GLN A 331 0.47 0.75 26.21
CA GLN A 331 -0.86 0.83 26.82
C GLN A 331 -2.02 0.63 25.82
N VAL A 332 -1.74 0.64 24.53
CA VAL A 332 -2.74 0.51 23.46
C VAL A 332 -2.62 -0.81 22.69
N ALA A 333 -1.75 -1.72 23.13
CA ALA A 333 -1.50 -3.00 22.45
C ALA A 333 -2.77 -3.84 22.33
N ASP A 334 -3.58 -3.88 23.40
CA ASP A 334 -4.87 -4.57 23.46
C ASP A 334 -5.96 -3.94 22.60
N LYS A 335 -5.72 -2.76 21.99
CA LYS A 335 -6.62 -2.12 21.02
C LYS A 335 -6.36 -2.59 19.59
N LEU A 336 -5.15 -3.11 19.32
CA LEU A 336 -4.69 -3.50 18.00
C LEU A 336 -5.23 -4.87 17.60
N LYS A 337 -5.21 -5.15 16.30
CA LYS A 337 -5.68 -6.44 15.77
C LYS A 337 -4.56 -7.48 15.78
N ALA A 338 -4.63 -8.41 16.73
CA ALA A 338 -3.74 -9.57 16.84
C ALA A 338 -3.98 -10.60 15.72
N VAL A 339 -3.34 -10.40 14.56
CA VAL A 339 -3.35 -11.34 13.43
C VAL A 339 -1.97 -11.37 12.76
N ASP A 340 -1.58 -12.53 12.19
CA ASP A 340 -0.23 -12.76 11.65
C ASP A 340 0.11 -11.98 10.37
N ILE A 341 -0.89 -11.44 9.66
CA ILE A 341 -0.68 -10.50 8.54
C ILE A 341 -0.27 -9.09 9.00
N ASN A 342 -0.47 -8.78 10.29
CA ASN A 342 0.05 -7.60 10.95
C ASN A 342 1.37 -7.98 11.67
N PHE A 343 2.16 -6.97 12.03
CA PHE A 343 3.56 -7.14 12.42
C PHE A 343 3.76 -7.18 13.94
N PHE A 344 4.65 -8.06 14.38
CA PHE A 344 5.01 -8.27 15.80
C PHE A 344 5.97 -7.20 16.29
N ASN A 345 6.07 -7.01 17.60
CA ASN A 345 7.00 -6.07 18.21
C ASN A 345 8.45 -6.36 17.78
N GLU A 346 8.86 -7.63 17.78
CA GLU A 346 10.20 -8.02 17.28
C GLU A 346 10.45 -7.63 15.82
N GLU A 347 9.41 -7.67 14.98
CA GLU A 347 9.51 -7.27 13.57
C GLU A 347 9.62 -5.74 13.45
N LEU A 348 8.85 -4.98 14.23
CA LEU A 348 8.95 -3.52 14.28
C LEU A 348 10.37 -3.07 14.67
N ILE A 349 10.97 -3.75 15.64
CA ILE A 349 12.35 -3.51 16.08
C ILE A 349 13.34 -3.84 14.96
N LYS A 350 13.16 -4.99 14.27
CA LYS A 350 14.03 -5.38 13.15
C LYS A 350 13.90 -4.41 11.97
N ILE A 351 12.69 -3.92 11.65
CA ILE A 351 12.44 -2.87 10.65
C ILE A 351 13.25 -1.62 11.00
N ALA A 352 13.12 -1.09 12.21
CA ALA A 352 13.87 0.09 12.65
C ALA A 352 15.40 -0.12 12.57
N LYS A 353 15.91 -1.25 13.08
CA LYS A 353 17.35 -1.59 13.06
C LYS A 353 17.92 -1.74 11.64
N SER A 354 17.13 -2.23 10.69
CA SER A 354 17.52 -2.33 9.27
C SER A 354 17.53 -0.99 8.53
N ASN A 355 17.17 0.13 9.19
CA ASN A 355 16.81 1.40 8.54
C ASN A 355 15.67 1.23 7.51
N GLY A 356 14.80 0.26 7.80
CA GLY A 356 13.62 -0.06 7.02
C GLY A 356 12.48 0.94 7.23
N ILE A 357 11.32 0.60 6.68
CA ILE A 357 10.13 1.45 6.75
C ILE A 357 8.85 0.62 6.81
N ILE A 358 7.89 1.10 7.61
CA ILE A 358 6.53 0.59 7.67
C ILE A 358 5.53 1.70 7.29
N GLY A 359 4.89 1.52 6.14
CA GLY A 359 3.69 2.26 5.76
C GLY A 359 2.49 1.73 6.55
N LEU A 360 1.77 2.61 7.25
CA LEU A 360 0.55 2.23 7.97
C LEU A 360 -0.68 2.38 7.08
N GLN A 361 -1.43 1.29 6.94
CA GLN A 361 -2.63 1.20 6.09
C GLN A 361 -3.86 1.84 6.73
N LEU A 362 -4.83 2.23 5.90
CA LEU A 362 -6.06 2.89 6.36
C LEU A 362 -7.27 1.95 6.44
N ASP A 363 -7.09 0.63 6.34
CA ASP A 363 -8.16 -0.36 6.57
C ASP A 363 -8.49 -0.47 8.06
N GLU A 364 -9.66 0.03 8.48
CA GLU A 364 -10.09 0.00 9.88
C GLU A 364 -10.18 -1.43 10.42
N ARG A 365 -10.48 -2.40 9.54
CA ARG A 365 -10.56 -3.83 9.87
C ARG A 365 -9.19 -4.44 10.09
N ARG A 366 -8.09 -3.74 9.77
CA ARG A 366 -6.70 -4.20 9.94
C ARG A 366 -6.00 -3.52 11.08
N ILE A 367 -6.21 -2.22 11.29
CA ILE A 367 -5.48 -1.45 12.30
C ILE A 367 -6.08 -1.56 13.72
N ALA A 368 -7.32 -2.02 13.87
CA ALA A 368 -7.95 -2.13 15.18
C ALA A 368 -8.72 -3.44 15.34
N ASN A 369 -8.78 -3.94 16.58
CA ASN A 369 -9.61 -5.11 16.87
C ASN A 369 -11.10 -4.75 16.96
N LYS A 370 -11.95 -5.79 16.99
CA LYS A 370 -13.41 -5.64 17.00
C LYS A 370 -13.92 -4.86 18.22
N LYS A 371 -13.30 -5.03 19.40
CA LYS A 371 -13.71 -4.36 20.64
C LYS A 371 -13.45 -2.86 20.52
N THR A 372 -12.26 -2.48 20.06
CA THR A 372 -11.89 -1.08 19.79
C THR A 372 -12.82 -0.43 18.76
N LEU A 373 -13.06 -1.11 17.63
CA LEU A 373 -13.96 -0.59 16.59
C LEU A 373 -15.38 -0.36 17.10
N LYS A 374 -15.93 -1.32 17.86
CA LYS A 374 -17.27 -1.23 18.47
C LYS A 374 -17.36 -0.11 19.51
N ASN A 375 -16.29 0.11 20.28
CA ASN A 375 -16.25 1.12 21.33
C ASN A 375 -15.88 2.52 20.80
N THR A 376 -15.48 2.63 19.54
CA THR A 376 -15.18 3.93 18.94
C THR A 376 -16.44 4.78 18.90
N LYS A 377 -16.36 6.01 19.41
CA LYS A 377 -17.51 6.91 19.53
C LYS A 377 -18.16 7.16 18.17
N HIS A 378 -19.48 7.26 18.14
CA HIS A 378 -20.25 7.64 16.97
C HIS A 378 -20.60 9.13 16.99
N SER A 379 -20.71 9.73 15.81
CA SER A 379 -21.20 11.10 15.67
C SER A 379 -21.81 11.31 14.28
N ILE A 380 -22.72 12.27 14.16
CA ILE A 380 -23.21 12.79 12.88
C ILE A 380 -22.34 13.96 12.36
N LYS A 381 -21.53 14.59 13.23
CA LYS A 381 -20.66 15.71 12.85
C LYS A 381 -19.36 15.16 12.26
N ARG A 382 -19.10 15.44 10.98
CA ARG A 382 -17.91 14.95 10.24
C ARG A 382 -16.60 15.18 11.00
N SER A 383 -16.39 16.35 11.60
CA SER A 383 -15.17 16.66 12.36
C SER A 383 -14.99 15.76 13.59
N LYS A 384 -16.07 15.39 14.29
CA LYS A 384 -16.02 14.44 15.39
C LYS A 384 -15.72 13.02 14.89
N ILE A 385 -16.33 12.60 13.78
CA ILE A 385 -16.04 11.30 13.15
C ILE A 385 -14.54 11.22 12.80
N MET A 386 -14.01 12.24 12.13
CA MET A 386 -12.58 12.32 11.76
C MET A 386 -11.67 12.23 12.99
N HIS A 387 -12.00 12.92 14.07
CA HIS A 387 -11.24 12.82 15.33
C HIS A 387 -11.23 11.41 15.91
N TYR A 388 -12.40 10.76 16.02
CA TYR A 388 -12.49 9.42 16.59
C TYR A 388 -11.87 8.35 15.69
N ARG A 389 -11.91 8.52 14.37
CA ARG A 389 -11.38 7.54 13.42
C ARG A 389 -9.87 7.68 13.21
N SER A 390 -9.34 8.90 13.25
CA SER A 390 -7.88 9.12 13.28
C SER A 390 -7.24 8.55 14.55
N GLU A 391 -7.98 8.44 15.67
CA GLU A 391 -7.48 7.80 16.90
C GLU A 391 -7.07 6.32 16.66
N LEU A 392 -7.78 5.62 15.77
CA LEU A 392 -7.46 4.23 15.43
C LEU A 392 -6.06 4.09 14.82
N LEU A 393 -5.71 5.02 13.91
CA LEU A 393 -4.37 5.08 13.33
C LEU A 393 -3.36 5.61 14.35
N TRP A 394 -3.74 6.58 15.19
CA TRP A 394 -2.89 7.06 16.26
C TRP A 394 -2.45 5.94 17.22
N ASN A 395 -3.34 5.02 17.59
CA ASN A 395 -2.97 3.87 18.43
C ASN A 395 -1.83 3.03 17.81
N GLN A 396 -1.72 2.97 16.48
CA GLN A 396 -0.62 2.30 15.79
C GLN A 396 0.69 3.07 15.96
N LEU A 397 0.67 4.38 15.73
CA LEU A 397 1.83 5.27 15.91
C LEU A 397 2.34 5.24 17.34
N GLN A 398 1.44 5.36 18.33
CA GLN A 398 1.77 5.31 19.75
C GLN A 398 2.40 3.97 20.12
N HIS A 399 1.80 2.86 19.69
CA HIS A 399 2.30 1.52 20.00
C HIS A 399 3.73 1.31 19.49
N ILE A 400 3.97 1.63 18.21
CA ILE A 400 5.30 1.48 17.60
C ILE A 400 6.30 2.39 18.33
N ALA A 401 5.92 3.62 18.68
CA ALA A 401 6.79 4.53 19.39
C ALA A 401 7.20 4.02 20.78
N GLU A 402 6.25 3.48 21.56
CA GLU A 402 6.51 2.91 22.89
C GLU A 402 7.38 1.65 22.82
N VAL A 403 7.13 0.76 21.84
CA VAL A 403 7.95 -0.43 21.60
C VAL A 403 9.39 -0.06 21.26
N LEU A 404 9.60 0.89 20.34
CA LEU A 404 10.94 1.30 19.92
C LEU A 404 11.69 2.09 21.02
N ASP A 405 10.99 2.92 21.79
CA ASP A 405 11.58 3.65 22.92
C ASP A 405 12.04 2.70 24.03
N ALA A 406 11.26 1.67 24.35
CA ALA A 406 11.63 0.65 25.32
C ALA A 406 12.97 -0.05 24.96
N GLU A 407 13.16 -0.28 23.66
CA GLU A 407 14.36 -0.87 23.05
C GLU A 407 15.54 0.12 22.87
N GLY A 408 15.41 1.36 23.34
CA GLY A 408 16.48 2.35 23.22
C GLY A 408 16.62 2.97 21.83
N LEU A 409 15.63 2.78 20.95
CA LEU A 409 15.67 3.24 19.56
C LEU A 409 14.98 4.60 19.39
N PHE A 410 15.30 5.27 18.27
CA PHE A 410 14.52 6.43 17.86
C PHE A 410 13.22 5.95 17.25
N ALA A 411 12.09 6.32 17.86
CA ALA A 411 10.77 5.81 17.53
C ALA A 411 10.22 6.33 16.19
N TRP A 412 10.63 7.52 15.78
CA TRP A 412 9.90 8.29 14.77
C TRP A 412 10.52 8.25 13.37
N ASP A 413 11.45 7.34 13.07
CA ASP A 413 12.14 7.29 11.76
C ASP A 413 11.66 6.20 10.79
N CYS A 414 10.93 5.19 11.27
CA CYS A 414 10.56 4.05 10.44
C CYS A 414 9.07 4.02 10.05
N MET A 415 8.24 4.93 10.54
CA MET A 415 6.80 4.95 10.22
C MET A 415 6.48 5.93 9.08
N ALA A 416 5.61 5.52 8.16
CA ALA A 416 5.10 6.35 7.08
C ALA A 416 3.63 6.02 6.75
N LEU A 417 2.99 6.79 5.87
CA LEU A 417 1.69 6.44 5.30
C LEU A 417 1.86 5.43 4.16
N GLY A 418 1.05 4.37 4.17
CA GLY A 418 0.88 3.46 3.03
C GLY A 418 -0.59 3.09 2.92
N SER A 419 -1.39 3.93 2.27
CA SER A 419 -2.83 4.02 2.51
C SER A 419 -3.60 2.75 2.19
N ASP A 420 -3.12 1.98 1.22
CA ASP A 420 -3.77 0.83 0.61
C ASP A 420 -5.09 1.22 -0.09
N PHE A 421 -5.21 2.49 -0.50
CA PHE A 421 -6.39 2.97 -1.22
C PHE A 421 -6.56 2.24 -2.55
N ASP A 422 -7.81 1.83 -2.80
CA ASP A 422 -8.23 0.96 -3.89
C ASP A 422 -7.75 -0.52 -3.77
N GLY A 423 -7.02 -0.91 -2.71
CA GLY A 423 -6.60 -2.29 -2.37
C GLY A 423 -7.67 -3.16 -1.70
N ILE A 424 -8.96 -2.92 -2.00
CA ILE A 424 -10.10 -3.66 -1.40
C ILE A 424 -10.21 -3.45 0.14
N ILE A 425 -9.81 -2.27 0.60
CA ILE A 425 -9.88 -1.88 2.00
C ILE A 425 -11.24 -1.28 2.40
N ASP A 426 -11.52 -1.31 3.70
CA ASP A 426 -12.56 -0.50 4.32
C ASP A 426 -11.91 0.71 5.02
N PRO A 427 -11.88 1.89 4.38
CA PRO A 427 -11.10 3.01 4.87
C PRO A 427 -11.67 3.54 6.18
N LEU A 428 -10.84 4.25 6.95
CA LEU A 428 -11.32 4.99 8.11
C LEU A 428 -12.47 5.92 7.74
N ASN A 429 -13.60 5.78 8.44
CA ASN A 429 -14.76 6.63 8.19
C ASN A 429 -14.37 8.13 8.22
N ALA A 430 -14.85 8.87 7.23
CA ALA A 430 -14.49 10.26 6.94
C ALA A 430 -13.11 10.53 6.30
N PHE A 431 -12.29 9.49 6.09
CA PHE A 431 -11.03 9.50 5.32
C PHE A 431 -11.12 8.50 4.16
N TRP A 432 -12.08 8.71 3.26
CA TRP A 432 -12.45 7.72 2.25
C TRP A 432 -11.51 7.65 1.05
N THR A 433 -10.84 8.77 0.73
CA THR A 433 -9.99 8.91 -0.45
C THR A 433 -8.72 9.68 -0.11
N SER A 434 -7.77 9.70 -1.05
CA SER A 434 -6.55 10.50 -0.91
C SER A 434 -6.82 12.00 -0.70
N GLU A 435 -7.98 12.53 -1.12
CA GLU A 435 -8.35 13.94 -0.91
C GLU A 435 -8.41 14.32 0.58
N GLU A 436 -8.67 13.36 1.48
CA GLU A 436 -8.80 13.61 2.90
C GLU A 436 -7.47 13.53 3.69
N LEU A 437 -6.34 13.24 3.05
CA LEU A 437 -5.04 13.13 3.73
C LEU A 437 -4.59 14.40 4.49
N PRO A 438 -4.81 15.64 4.01
CA PRO A 438 -4.53 16.84 4.79
C PRO A 438 -5.32 16.89 6.10
N TYR A 439 -6.60 16.51 6.07
CA TYR A 439 -7.39 16.41 7.29
C TYR A 439 -6.88 15.31 8.22
N LEU A 440 -6.39 14.19 7.67
CA LEU A 440 -5.82 13.12 8.47
C LEU A 440 -4.62 13.63 9.26
N ALA A 441 -3.72 14.37 8.63
CA ALA A 441 -2.59 15.02 9.28
C ALA A 441 -3.06 15.96 10.42
N ASP A 442 -4.01 16.86 10.15
CA ASP A 442 -4.54 17.81 11.15
C ASP A 442 -5.15 17.11 12.38
N PHE A 443 -5.82 15.96 12.18
CA PHE A 443 -6.44 15.23 13.29
C PHE A 443 -5.45 14.35 14.04
N LEU A 444 -4.47 13.75 13.36
CA LEU A 444 -3.37 13.04 14.00
C LEU A 444 -2.52 13.99 14.85
N GLU A 445 -2.26 15.21 14.37
CA GLU A 445 -1.50 16.21 15.10
C GLU A 445 -2.09 16.50 16.48
N ARG A 446 -3.42 16.53 16.60
CA ARG A 446 -4.12 16.71 17.88
C ARG A 446 -3.86 15.56 18.84
N HIS A 447 -3.87 14.33 18.35
CA HIS A 447 -3.59 13.15 19.16
C HIS A 447 -2.13 13.12 19.62
N VAL A 448 -1.20 13.44 18.71
CA VAL A 448 0.22 13.58 19.02
C VAL A 448 0.43 14.68 20.06
N TYR A 449 -0.18 15.86 19.90
CA TYR A 449 -0.05 16.96 20.86
C TYR A 449 -0.44 16.53 22.28
N ASN A 450 -1.60 15.88 22.41
CA ASN A 450 -2.10 15.40 23.70
C ASN A 450 -1.16 14.37 24.34
N TYR A 451 -0.60 13.47 23.53
CA TYR A 451 0.34 12.46 24.00
C TYR A 451 1.68 13.07 24.41
N MET A 452 2.31 13.86 23.52
CA MET A 452 3.62 14.46 23.73
C MET A 452 3.64 15.44 24.91
N SER A 453 2.50 16.02 25.28
CA SER A 453 2.38 16.86 26.49
C SER A 453 2.64 16.11 27.80
N ASN A 454 2.49 14.78 27.81
CA ASN A 454 2.59 13.94 29.01
C ASN A 454 3.57 12.77 28.86
N ALA A 455 4.01 12.47 27.64
CA ALA A 455 4.87 11.32 27.34
C ALA A 455 6.23 11.44 28.04
N LYS A 456 6.69 10.32 28.61
CA LYS A 456 8.02 10.18 29.20
C LYS A 456 8.79 9.13 28.43
N PHE A 457 9.62 9.58 27.49
CA PHE A 457 10.48 8.70 26.72
C PHE A 457 11.74 8.33 27.51
N LYS A 458 12.09 7.04 27.48
CA LYS A 458 13.39 6.52 27.95
C LYS A 458 14.53 7.11 27.11
N VAL A 459 14.28 7.29 25.81
CA VAL A 459 15.27 7.83 24.89
C VAL A 459 15.00 9.31 24.65
N ALA A 460 15.89 10.19 25.12
CA ALA A 460 15.70 11.64 25.05
C ALA A 460 15.41 12.18 23.63
N LYS A 461 16.03 11.58 22.59
CA LYS A 461 15.80 11.96 21.18
C LYS A 461 14.35 11.72 20.71
N ASN A 462 13.55 10.90 21.41
CA ASN A 462 12.13 10.70 21.07
C ASN A 462 11.24 11.88 21.49
N ASN A 463 11.75 12.78 22.34
CA ASN A 463 11.06 14.01 22.73
C ASN A 463 11.20 15.10 21.65
N ILE A 464 10.47 14.94 20.55
CA ILE A 464 10.43 15.88 19.42
C ILE A 464 9.13 16.68 19.40
N LYS A 465 9.10 17.77 18.64
CA LYS A 465 7.88 18.58 18.50
C LYS A 465 6.77 17.80 17.78
N THR A 466 5.53 18.13 18.10
CA THR A 466 4.33 17.51 17.52
C THR A 466 4.28 17.60 15.99
N ASP A 467 4.58 18.77 15.43
CA ASP A 467 4.62 19.00 13.98
C ASP A 467 5.71 18.15 13.30
N GLU A 468 6.83 17.93 13.98
CA GLU A 468 7.91 17.06 13.51
C GLU A 468 7.50 15.58 13.44
N VAL A 469 6.73 15.07 14.41
CA VAL A 469 6.18 13.70 14.38
C VAL A 469 5.30 13.51 13.15
N ILE A 470 4.37 14.44 12.92
CA ILE A 470 3.44 14.37 11.78
C ILE A 470 4.18 14.55 10.45
N ALA A 471 5.12 15.47 10.37
CA ALA A 471 5.95 15.64 9.18
C ALA A 471 6.73 14.36 8.84
N ARG A 472 7.27 13.68 9.86
CA ARG A 472 7.95 12.40 9.71
C ARG A 472 7.05 11.32 9.14
N PHE A 473 5.88 11.14 9.74
CA PHE A 473 4.90 10.15 9.29
C PHE A 473 4.36 10.45 7.88
N MET A 474 3.99 11.71 7.61
CA MET A 474 3.32 12.07 6.36
C MET A 474 4.27 12.22 5.17
N TYR A 475 5.57 12.49 5.38
CA TYR A 475 6.53 12.59 4.27
C TYR A 475 8.02 12.39 4.61
N LYS A 476 8.57 12.95 5.70
CA LYS A 476 10.05 13.00 5.88
C LYS A 476 10.70 11.62 5.97
N ASN A 477 10.03 10.65 6.60
CA ASN A 477 10.58 9.30 6.71
C ASN A 477 10.63 8.59 5.36
N ALA A 478 9.54 8.65 4.59
CA ALA A 478 9.51 8.12 3.23
C ALA A 478 10.53 8.82 2.33
N GLU A 479 10.67 10.16 2.40
CA GLU A 479 11.69 10.87 1.62
C GLU A 479 13.11 10.45 1.98
N ARG A 480 13.43 10.29 3.27
CA ARG A 480 14.75 9.80 3.71
C ARG A 480 15.00 8.38 3.22
N PHE A 481 13.98 7.52 3.28
CA PHE A 481 14.05 6.15 2.78
C PHE A 481 14.34 6.12 1.28
N LEU A 482 13.57 6.87 0.49
CA LEU A 482 13.76 7.00 -0.95
C LEU A 482 15.14 7.57 -1.30
N LYS A 483 15.61 8.59 -0.58
CA LYS A 483 16.96 9.16 -0.78
C LYS A 483 18.07 8.12 -0.63
N ARG A 484 17.89 7.18 0.30
CA ARG A 484 18.91 6.18 0.62
C ARG A 484 18.86 4.98 -0.32
N TYR A 485 17.67 4.55 -0.73
CA TYR A 485 17.48 3.23 -1.34
C TYR A 485 16.93 3.26 -2.77
N PHE A 486 16.31 4.36 -3.22
CA PHE A 486 15.78 4.48 -4.58
C PHE A 486 16.83 5.10 -5.52
N VAL A 487 17.79 4.27 -5.94
CA VAL A 487 19.01 4.65 -6.67
C VAL A 487 18.93 4.48 -8.19
#